data_AF-A0A927V5S3-F1
#
_entry.id   AF-A0A927V5S3-F1
#
_cell.length_a   1.000
_cell.length_b   1.000
_cell.length_c   1.000
_cell.angle_alpha   90.00
_cell.angle_beta   90.00
_cell.angle_gamma   90.00
#
_symmetry.space_group_name_H-M   'P 1'
#
loop_
_entity.id
_entity.type
_entity.pdbx_description
1 polymer ?
#
loop_
_entity_poly.entity_id
_entity_poly.type
_entity_poly.pdbx_seq_one_letter_code
_entity_poly.pdbx_strand_id
1 'polypeptide(L)'
;MKIKFLSVLCILFFIPLTGCAKYEEDLSQNVEIYGLYLQDIISTDSSYILNESYNFNQDNTYQHIVKEVFSDTVMRDSNTSGEILVIEELSDELTKITLSQKVIDFWTREESNEILYKYKNMLGNFCEAEIPNSKTFNLELDGIWFDKDGQYHICAGAETCDCSPIKYIKKDNIIYFQSISEKGKYYTIAFYVLDEGLFSPELYKVEE
;
A
#
# COMPACT_ATOMS: atom_id res chain seq x y z
N MET A 1 50.24 -19.10 -53.16
CA MET A 1 51.02 -19.04 -51.90
C MET A 1 50.22 -18.21 -50.90
N LYS A 2 50.06 -18.76 -49.70
CA LYS A 2 49.11 -18.46 -48.60
C LYS A 2 48.91 -16.96 -48.29
N ILE A 3 47.67 -16.46 -48.41
CA ILE A 3 46.64 -16.26 -47.36
C ILE A 3 47.07 -15.25 -46.29
N LYS A 4 46.41 -14.09 -46.34
CA LYS A 4 46.54 -12.95 -45.43
C LYS A 4 45.73 -13.17 -44.16
N PHE A 5 46.40 -12.97 -43.03
CA PHE A 5 46.02 -12.26 -41.81
C PHE A 5 44.54 -12.22 -41.34
N LEU A 6 44.40 -12.70 -40.11
CA LEU A 6 43.65 -12.10 -38.99
C LEU A 6 42.12 -12.26 -38.98
N SER A 7 41.68 -13.44 -38.54
CA SER A 7 40.35 -13.66 -37.97
C SER A 7 40.25 -12.96 -36.61
N VAL A 8 39.80 -11.70 -36.61
CA VAL A 8 39.34 -11.01 -35.41
C VAL A 8 37.98 -11.59 -35.01
N LEU A 9 38.02 -12.34 -33.92
CA LEU A 9 36.91 -12.87 -33.16
C LEU A 9 36.10 -11.70 -32.55
N CYS A 10 35.05 -11.23 -33.23
CA CYS A 10 34.06 -10.33 -32.63
C CYS A 10 33.00 -11.16 -31.91
N ILE A 11 33.30 -11.55 -30.67
CA ILE A 11 32.26 -11.93 -29.70
C ILE A 11 31.50 -10.65 -29.37
N LEU A 12 30.32 -10.49 -29.96
CA LEU A 12 29.32 -9.53 -29.50
C LEU A 12 28.81 -10.01 -28.15
N PHE A 13 29.51 -9.59 -27.10
CA PHE A 13 28.98 -9.53 -25.75
C PHE A 13 27.79 -8.57 -25.76
N PHE A 14 26.59 -9.09 -26.04
CA PHE A 14 25.36 -8.49 -25.57
C PHE A 14 25.37 -8.58 -24.05
N ILE A 15 25.95 -7.59 -23.41
CA ILE A 15 25.75 -7.34 -22.00
C ILE A 15 24.66 -6.27 -21.93
N PRO A 16 23.37 -6.62 -21.76
CA PRO A 16 22.46 -5.68 -21.15
C PRO A 16 22.82 -5.61 -19.66
N LEU A 17 23.87 -4.85 -19.32
CA LEU A 17 24.11 -4.37 -17.95
C LEU A 17 23.20 -3.16 -17.73
N THR A 18 21.90 -3.37 -17.84
CA THR A 18 20.93 -2.58 -17.10
C THR A 18 20.44 -3.50 -16.00
N GLY A 19 20.92 -3.32 -14.77
CA GLY A 19 20.38 -4.04 -13.64
C GLY A 19 18.87 -3.80 -13.63
N CYS A 20 18.09 -4.84 -13.95
CA CYS A 20 16.63 -4.73 -13.98
C CYS A 20 16.17 -4.28 -12.60
N ALA A 21 15.40 -3.19 -12.54
CA ALA A 21 14.68 -2.84 -11.32
C ALA A 21 13.84 -4.05 -10.91
N LYS A 22 13.96 -4.46 -9.64
CA LYS A 22 13.18 -5.56 -9.09
C LYS A 22 11.91 -4.97 -8.49
N TYR A 23 10.78 -5.57 -8.81
CA TYR A 23 9.48 -5.19 -8.28
C TYR A 23 9.06 -6.26 -7.29
N GLU A 24 8.40 -5.83 -6.22
CA GLU A 24 7.63 -6.71 -5.36
C GLU A 24 6.58 -7.45 -6.19
N GLU A 25 6.47 -8.74 -5.92
CA GLU A 25 5.51 -9.61 -6.57
C GLU A 25 4.16 -9.48 -5.85
N ASP A 26 3.08 -9.34 -6.62
CA ASP A 26 1.74 -9.37 -6.07
C ASP A 26 1.36 -10.83 -5.75
N LEU A 27 1.34 -11.16 -4.46
CA LEU A 27 0.92 -12.46 -3.94
C LEU A 27 -0.51 -12.44 -3.40
N SER A 28 -1.26 -11.38 -3.65
CA SER A 28 -2.61 -11.22 -3.12
C SER A 28 -3.61 -12.17 -3.79
N GLN A 29 -4.56 -12.67 -3.01
CA GLN A 29 -5.53 -13.68 -3.44
C GLN A 29 -6.93 -13.40 -2.90
N ASN A 30 -7.95 -13.79 -3.67
CA ASN A 30 -9.34 -13.64 -3.25
C ASN A 30 -9.65 -14.59 -2.09
N VAL A 31 -10.08 -14.02 -0.97
CA VAL A 31 -10.49 -14.74 0.24
C VAL A 31 -11.79 -14.14 0.77
N GLU A 32 -12.50 -14.90 1.61
CA GLU A 32 -13.62 -14.38 2.38
C GLU A 32 -13.16 -13.36 3.44
N ILE A 33 -14.11 -12.57 3.97
CA ILE A 33 -13.86 -11.49 4.94
C ILE A 33 -13.50 -12.02 6.33
N TYR A 34 -14.06 -13.15 6.75
CA TYR A 34 -13.87 -13.65 8.11
C TYR A 34 -12.46 -14.21 8.33
N GLY A 35 -11.89 -14.00 9.51
CA GLY A 35 -10.55 -14.44 9.90
C GLY A 35 -9.66 -13.30 10.44
N LEU A 36 -8.40 -13.63 10.66
CA LEU A 36 -7.40 -12.72 11.23
C LEU A 36 -6.65 -11.94 10.15
N TYR A 37 -6.62 -10.62 10.31
CA TYR A 37 -5.81 -9.68 9.55
C TYR A 37 -4.82 -8.99 10.49
N LEU A 38 -3.56 -8.87 10.09
CA LEU A 38 -2.54 -8.22 10.91
C LEU A 38 -1.58 -7.34 10.11
N GLN A 39 -0.97 -6.42 10.83
CA GLN A 39 0.17 -5.63 10.40
C GLN A 39 1.18 -5.54 11.55
N ASP A 40 2.43 -5.86 11.24
CA ASP A 40 3.55 -5.73 12.16
C ASP A 40 4.63 -4.83 11.55
N ILE A 41 4.81 -3.63 12.11
CA ILE A 41 5.87 -2.69 11.72
C ILE A 41 6.87 -2.62 12.87
N ILE A 42 8.13 -2.94 12.57
CA ILE A 42 9.25 -2.77 13.49
C ILE A 42 10.33 -1.95 12.77
N SER A 43 10.52 -0.70 13.18
CA SER A 43 11.60 0.12 12.63
C SER A 43 12.88 -0.10 13.42
N THR A 44 13.89 -0.67 12.77
CA THR A 44 15.20 -0.97 13.38
C THR A 44 15.93 0.26 13.89
N ASP A 45 15.66 1.43 13.30
CA ASP A 45 16.45 2.65 13.51
C ASP A 45 15.70 3.70 14.34
N SER A 46 14.38 3.59 14.48
CA SER A 46 13.53 4.65 15.09
C SER A 46 12.78 4.24 16.35
N SER A 47 13.03 3.06 16.92
CA SER A 47 12.32 2.55 18.13
C SER A 47 10.79 2.54 18.01
N TYR A 48 10.28 2.58 16.78
CA TYR A 48 8.86 2.56 16.47
C TYR A 48 8.39 1.12 16.24
N ILE A 49 7.34 0.73 16.94
CA ILE A 49 6.68 -0.57 16.82
C ILE A 49 5.19 -0.32 16.67
N LEU A 50 4.57 -0.92 15.65
CA LEU A 50 3.12 -1.01 15.52
C LEU A 50 2.74 -2.47 15.33
N ASN A 51 1.86 -2.97 16.20
CA ASN A 51 1.18 -4.24 16.04
C ASN A 51 -0.31 -3.94 15.98
N GLU A 52 -0.95 -4.19 14.85
CA GLU A 52 -2.36 -3.94 14.65
C GLU A 52 -3.02 -5.19 14.06
N SER A 53 -4.21 -5.54 14.55
CA SER A 53 -4.94 -6.70 14.06
C SER A 53 -6.45 -6.54 14.16
N TYR A 54 -7.14 -7.11 13.17
CA TYR A 54 -8.57 -7.32 13.18
C TYR A 54 -8.85 -8.81 13.09
N ASN A 55 -9.71 -9.33 13.96
CA ASN A 55 -10.26 -10.67 13.83
C ASN A 55 -11.78 -10.58 13.58
N PHE A 56 -12.22 -10.96 12.38
CA PHE A 56 -13.63 -10.96 11.98
C PHE A 56 -14.25 -12.34 12.16
N ASN A 57 -15.25 -12.47 13.02
CA ASN A 57 -15.91 -13.73 13.33
C ASN A 57 -17.16 -13.94 12.47
N GLN A 58 -17.50 -15.20 12.20
CA GLN A 58 -18.66 -15.57 11.38
C GLN A 58 -20.02 -15.17 11.99
N ASP A 59 -20.07 -14.84 13.28
CA ASP A 59 -21.25 -14.32 13.97
C ASP A 59 -21.42 -12.80 13.81
N ASN A 60 -20.70 -12.19 12.86
CA ASN A 60 -20.65 -10.74 12.60
C ASN A 60 -20.14 -9.92 13.78
N THR A 61 -19.31 -10.51 14.63
CA THR A 61 -18.54 -9.76 15.63
C THR A 61 -17.10 -9.57 15.16
N TYR A 62 -16.41 -8.62 15.76
CA TYR A 62 -14.97 -8.44 15.53
C TYR A 62 -14.22 -8.09 16.81
N GLN A 63 -12.93 -8.34 16.78
CA GLN A 63 -11.96 -7.82 17.74
C GLN A 63 -10.88 -7.02 17.01
N HIS A 64 -10.60 -5.82 17.51
CA HIS A 64 -9.53 -4.94 17.03
C HIS A 64 -8.52 -4.75 18.16
N ILE A 65 -7.27 -5.11 17.89
CA ILE A 65 -6.17 -4.97 18.85
C ILE A 65 -5.12 -4.08 18.21
N VAL A 66 -4.69 -3.05 18.93
CA VAL A 66 -3.60 -2.19 18.51
C VAL A 66 -2.63 -1.93 19.63
N LYS A 67 -1.35 -2.00 19.30
CA LYS A 67 -0.25 -1.58 20.16
C LYS A 67 0.75 -0.77 19.35
N GLU A 68 0.97 0.46 19.76
CA GLU A 68 1.91 1.40 19.14
C GLU A 68 2.88 1.91 20.19
N VAL A 69 4.17 1.74 19.93
CA VAL A 69 5.26 2.14 20.83
C VAL A 69 6.24 3.00 20.05
N PHE A 70 6.62 4.14 20.61
CA PHE A 70 7.66 5.01 20.07
C PHE A 70 8.66 5.35 21.17
N SER A 71 9.94 5.02 20.99
CA SER A 71 11.00 5.29 21.98
C SER A 71 10.65 4.79 23.38
N ASP A 72 10.26 3.51 23.45
CA ASP A 72 9.80 2.81 24.66
C ASP A 72 8.55 3.41 25.34
N THR A 73 7.92 4.40 24.72
CA THR A 73 6.67 5.00 25.20
C THR A 73 5.48 4.38 24.46
N VAL A 74 4.54 3.83 25.22
CA VAL A 74 3.28 3.32 24.65
C VAL A 74 2.41 4.52 24.24
N MET A 75 2.22 4.67 22.94
CA MET A 75 1.39 5.74 22.34
C MET A 75 -0.07 5.32 22.25
N ARG A 76 -0.31 4.05 21.89
CA ARG A 76 -1.64 3.43 21.77
C ARG A 76 -1.57 1.99 22.26
N ASP A 77 -2.52 1.60 23.09
CA ASP A 77 -2.73 0.22 23.53
C ASP A 77 -4.23 0.02 23.73
N SER A 78 -4.87 -0.63 22.76
CA SER A 78 -6.32 -0.78 22.72
C SER A 78 -6.70 -2.20 22.33
N ASN A 79 -7.75 -2.69 22.98
CA ASN A 79 -8.44 -3.92 22.62
C ASN A 79 -9.94 -3.62 22.64
N THR A 80 -10.51 -3.51 21.44
CA THR A 80 -11.92 -3.17 21.23
C THR A 80 -12.62 -4.36 20.62
N SER A 81 -13.86 -4.61 21.04
CA SER A 81 -14.72 -5.59 20.39
C SER A 81 -16.04 -4.92 20.00
N GLY A 82 -16.63 -5.39 18.91
CA GLY A 82 -17.85 -4.79 18.38
C GLY A 82 -18.54 -5.69 17.37
N GLU A 83 -19.50 -5.11 16.67
CA GLU A 83 -20.31 -5.77 15.66
C GLU A 83 -19.99 -5.20 14.27
N ILE A 84 -20.05 -6.05 13.26
CA ILE A 84 -20.08 -5.65 11.86
C ILE A 84 -21.53 -5.25 11.55
N LEU A 85 -21.73 -3.97 11.26
CA LEU A 85 -23.07 -3.44 10.98
C LEU A 85 -23.50 -3.72 9.54
N VAL A 86 -22.58 -3.54 8.59
CA VAL A 86 -22.84 -3.67 7.16
C VAL A 86 -21.60 -4.22 6.45
N ILE A 87 -21.84 -5.15 5.51
CA ILE A 87 -20.88 -5.59 4.49
C ILE A 87 -21.52 -5.27 3.14
N GLU A 88 -20.85 -4.46 2.34
CA GLU A 88 -21.34 -3.99 1.04
C GLU A 88 -20.30 -4.30 -0.05
N GLU A 89 -20.68 -5.11 -1.02
CA GLU A 89 -19.86 -5.35 -2.23
C GLU A 89 -20.00 -4.13 -3.15
N LEU A 90 -18.91 -3.37 -3.32
CA LEU A 90 -18.87 -2.22 -4.22
C LEU A 90 -18.55 -2.67 -5.65
N SER A 91 -17.74 -3.73 -5.78
CA SER A 91 -17.40 -4.39 -7.04
C SER A 91 -16.99 -5.84 -6.81
N ASP A 92 -16.64 -6.55 -7.88
CA ASP A 92 -16.16 -7.94 -7.81
C ASP A 92 -14.88 -8.09 -6.96
N GLU A 93 -14.13 -7.01 -6.76
CA GLU A 93 -12.84 -7.02 -6.06
C GLU A 93 -12.85 -6.20 -4.76
N LEU A 94 -13.79 -5.25 -4.58
CA LEU A 94 -13.83 -4.32 -3.47
C LEU A 94 -15.06 -4.51 -2.58
N THR A 95 -14.81 -4.69 -1.29
CA THR A 95 -15.87 -4.75 -0.27
C THR A 95 -15.68 -3.67 0.78
N LYS A 96 -16.75 -2.98 1.13
CA LYS A 96 -16.81 -2.02 2.23
C LYS A 96 -17.39 -2.68 3.47
N ILE A 97 -16.74 -2.48 4.61
CA ILE A 97 -17.10 -3.05 5.91
C ILE A 97 -17.35 -1.88 6.87
N THR A 98 -18.55 -1.80 7.44
CA THR A 98 -18.90 -0.78 8.43
C THR A 98 -18.98 -1.41 9.82
N LEU A 99 -18.18 -0.90 10.76
CA LEU A 99 -18.08 -1.43 12.12
C LEU A 99 -18.87 -0.58 13.12
N SER A 100 -19.27 -1.19 14.24
CA SER A 100 -19.99 -0.49 15.31
C SER A 100 -19.14 0.56 16.04
N GLN A 101 -17.82 0.47 15.96
CA GLN A 101 -16.89 1.46 16.54
C GLN A 101 -17.14 2.85 15.96
N LYS A 102 -17.10 3.84 16.84
CA LYS A 102 -17.21 5.24 16.48
C LYS A 102 -15.83 5.86 16.31
N VAL A 103 -15.67 6.63 15.25
CA VAL A 103 -14.48 7.44 14.98
C VAL A 103 -14.88 8.88 14.74
N ILE A 104 -13.98 9.78 15.09
CA ILE A 104 -14.17 11.23 14.95
C ILE A 104 -13.27 11.68 13.82
N ASP A 105 -13.87 12.24 12.77
CA ASP A 105 -13.11 12.84 11.68
C ASP A 105 -12.26 14.01 12.20
N PHE A 106 -10.98 14.04 11.84
CA PHE A 106 -10.05 15.02 12.37
C PHE A 106 -10.39 16.46 11.94
N TRP A 107 -10.90 16.62 10.71
CA TRP A 107 -11.17 17.89 10.05
C TRP A 107 -12.55 18.43 10.40
N THR A 108 -13.59 17.60 10.29
CA THR A 108 -14.99 17.99 10.52
C THR A 108 -15.42 17.84 11.98
N ARG A 109 -14.72 16.99 12.76
CA ARG A 109 -15.09 16.60 14.13
C ARG A 109 -16.43 15.86 14.21
N GLU A 110 -16.92 15.35 13.09
CA GLU A 110 -18.12 14.54 13.04
C GLU A 110 -17.81 13.12 13.50
N GLU A 111 -18.71 12.57 14.31
CA GLU A 111 -18.65 11.17 14.72
C GLU A 111 -19.35 10.30 13.68
N SER A 112 -18.65 9.28 13.20
CA SER A 112 -19.18 8.29 12.26
C SER A 112 -18.79 6.88 12.68
N ASN A 113 -19.33 5.88 12.00
CA ASN A 113 -18.90 4.50 12.18
C ASN A 113 -17.58 4.27 11.44
N GLU A 114 -16.70 3.46 12.02
CA GLU A 114 -15.45 3.05 11.36
C GLU A 114 -15.76 2.28 10.08
N ILE A 115 -15.05 2.63 9.01
CA ILE A 115 -15.17 2.01 7.70
C ILE A 115 -13.82 1.42 7.31
N LEU A 116 -13.83 0.15 6.93
CA LEU A 116 -12.68 -0.54 6.36
C LEU A 116 -13.02 -1.01 4.95
N TYR A 117 -12.02 -1.09 4.09
CA TYR A 117 -12.15 -1.68 2.76
C TYR A 117 -11.33 -2.95 2.68
N LYS A 118 -11.93 -3.99 2.09
CA LYS A 118 -11.27 -5.23 1.75
C LYS A 118 -11.04 -5.31 0.25
N TYR A 119 -9.82 -5.61 -0.14
CA TYR A 119 -9.44 -6.02 -1.48
C TYR A 119 -8.61 -7.31 -1.37
N LYS A 120 -9.05 -8.37 -2.05
CA LYS A 120 -8.43 -9.71 -1.95
C LYS A 120 -8.25 -10.15 -0.48
N ASN A 121 -7.02 -10.43 -0.05
CA ASN A 121 -6.64 -10.83 1.31
C ASN A 121 -6.12 -9.66 2.16
N MET A 122 -6.47 -8.43 1.81
CA MET A 122 -5.99 -7.23 2.48
C MET A 122 -7.15 -6.40 3.02
N LEU A 123 -6.89 -5.68 4.12
CA LEU A 123 -7.68 -4.54 4.57
C LEU A 123 -6.87 -3.27 4.36
N GLY A 124 -7.56 -2.16 4.15
CA GLY A 124 -6.91 -0.85 4.14
C GLY A 124 -7.86 0.27 3.73
N ASN A 125 -7.25 1.34 3.23
CA ASN A 125 -7.93 2.56 2.84
C ASN A 125 -8.28 2.57 1.36
N PHE A 126 -9.38 3.24 1.03
CA PHE A 126 -9.84 3.39 -0.34
C PHE A 126 -10.21 4.85 -0.63
N CYS A 127 -9.71 5.37 -1.74
CA CYS A 127 -10.02 6.70 -2.25
C CYS A 127 -10.71 6.55 -3.60
N GLU A 128 -11.96 6.99 -3.71
CA GLU A 128 -12.69 7.00 -4.99
C GLU A 128 -12.07 8.06 -5.93
N ALA A 129 -11.61 7.62 -7.10
CA ALA A 129 -10.97 8.51 -8.07
C ALA A 129 -10.80 7.86 -9.45
N GLU A 130 -10.87 8.66 -10.51
CA GLU A 130 -10.45 8.20 -11.84
C GLU A 130 -8.91 8.23 -11.95
N ILE A 131 -8.29 7.06 -12.02
CA ILE A 131 -6.82 6.95 -12.10
C ILE A 131 -6.36 6.94 -13.57
N PRO A 132 -5.48 7.86 -13.99
CA PRO A 132 -4.99 7.88 -15.36
C PRO A 132 -4.25 6.60 -15.77
N ASN A 133 -4.46 6.18 -17.02
CA ASN A 133 -3.87 4.95 -17.56
C ASN A 133 -2.37 5.04 -17.87
N SER A 134 -1.75 6.21 -17.73
CA SER A 134 -0.32 6.40 -17.97
C SER A 134 0.55 5.85 -16.83
N LYS A 135 1.83 5.56 -17.12
CA LYS A 135 2.79 5.07 -16.12
C LYS A 135 3.09 6.08 -15.00
N THR A 136 2.95 7.35 -15.30
CA THR A 136 3.04 8.49 -14.39
C THR A 136 1.97 9.49 -14.80
N PHE A 137 1.47 10.28 -13.86
CA PHE A 137 0.36 11.21 -14.07
C PHE A 137 0.35 12.32 -13.03
N ASN A 138 -0.39 13.39 -13.31
CA ASN A 138 -0.72 14.39 -12.31
C ASN A 138 -2.06 14.00 -11.66
N LEU A 139 -2.08 13.78 -10.34
CA LEU A 139 -3.29 13.48 -9.58
C LEU A 139 -3.12 13.87 -8.12
N GLU A 140 -4.12 14.56 -7.56
CA GLU A 140 -4.20 14.92 -6.14
C GLU A 140 -5.32 14.11 -5.48
N LEU A 141 -5.01 13.43 -4.38
CA LEU A 141 -5.96 12.63 -3.58
C LEU A 141 -5.68 12.84 -2.10
N ASP A 142 -6.59 13.42 -1.32
CA ASP A 142 -6.48 13.51 0.15
C ASP A 142 -5.09 13.95 0.68
N GLY A 143 -4.50 15.00 0.09
CA GLY A 143 -3.18 15.52 0.47
C GLY A 143 -1.99 14.72 -0.09
N ILE A 144 -2.24 13.73 -0.93
CA ILE A 144 -1.26 13.02 -1.75
C ILE A 144 -1.22 13.67 -3.14
N TRP A 145 -0.03 13.89 -3.68
CA TRP A 145 0.17 14.36 -5.04
C TRP A 145 1.08 13.43 -5.83
N PHE A 146 0.57 12.87 -6.92
CA PHE A 146 1.34 12.21 -7.96
C PHE A 146 1.65 13.23 -9.05
N ASP A 147 2.90 13.29 -9.52
CA ASP A 147 3.25 14.08 -10.69
C ASP A 147 3.69 13.25 -11.91
N LYS A 148 3.58 13.87 -13.08
CA LYS A 148 3.95 13.28 -14.37
C LYS A 148 5.43 12.91 -14.47
N ASP A 149 6.29 13.46 -13.62
CA ASP A 149 7.73 13.16 -13.60
C ASP A 149 8.01 11.89 -12.78
N GLY A 150 6.97 11.26 -12.21
CA GLY A 150 7.05 10.02 -11.45
C GLY A 150 7.42 10.25 -10.00
N GLN A 151 7.02 11.38 -9.42
CA GLN A 151 7.23 11.68 -8.01
C GLN A 151 5.91 11.75 -7.24
N TYR A 152 5.94 11.20 -6.04
CA TYR A 152 4.89 11.19 -5.06
C TYR A 152 5.27 12.14 -3.93
N HIS A 153 4.32 12.98 -3.54
CA HIS A 153 4.47 13.99 -2.49
C HIS A 153 3.33 13.84 -1.49
N ILE A 154 3.63 14.03 -0.20
CA ILE A 154 2.64 14.13 0.87
C ILE A 154 2.62 15.58 1.32
N CYS A 155 1.48 16.23 1.17
CA CYS A 155 1.29 17.65 1.42
C CYS A 155 0.30 17.79 2.57
N ALA A 156 0.79 18.06 3.78
CA ALA A 156 -0.05 18.26 4.96
C ALA A 156 -0.74 19.65 4.98
N GLY A 157 -1.44 20.01 3.90
CA GLY A 157 -2.24 21.25 3.81
C GLY A 157 -1.44 22.57 3.76
N ALA A 158 -0.12 22.54 3.57
CA ALA A 158 0.68 23.73 3.30
C ALA A 158 0.77 24.00 1.79
N GLU A 159 0.81 25.28 1.37
CA GLU A 159 0.96 25.70 -0.04
C GLU A 159 2.22 25.14 -0.72
N THR A 160 3.18 24.64 0.05
CA THR A 160 4.41 24.01 -0.43
C THR A 160 4.65 22.68 0.28
N CYS A 161 4.72 21.58 -0.48
CA CYS A 161 5.07 20.26 0.04
C CYS A 161 6.59 20.23 0.31
N ASP A 162 7.01 20.25 1.57
CA ASP A 162 8.42 20.21 1.99
C ASP A 162 8.88 18.77 2.28
N CYS A 163 8.41 17.81 1.48
CA CYS A 163 8.79 16.41 1.57
C CYS A 163 9.74 16.05 0.41
N SER A 164 10.76 15.24 0.70
CA SER A 164 11.57 14.66 -0.37
C SER A 164 10.69 13.74 -1.21
N PRO A 165 10.56 13.98 -2.52
CA PRO A 165 9.68 13.20 -3.37
C PRO A 165 10.08 11.73 -3.40
N ILE A 166 9.09 10.85 -3.23
CA ILE A 166 9.27 9.40 -3.39
C ILE A 166 9.04 9.09 -4.85
N LYS A 167 9.97 8.38 -5.51
CA LYS A 167 9.74 7.97 -6.90
C LYS A 167 8.69 6.88 -6.96
N TYR A 168 7.75 7.02 -7.88
CA TYR A 168 6.73 6.00 -8.15
C TYR A 168 6.67 5.64 -9.62
N ILE A 169 6.10 4.46 -9.89
CA ILE A 169 5.72 4.05 -11.24
C ILE A 169 4.44 3.22 -11.16
N LYS A 170 3.50 3.48 -12.08
CA LYS A 170 2.36 2.61 -12.33
C LYS A 170 2.74 1.56 -13.37
N LYS A 171 2.50 0.30 -13.04
CA LYS A 171 2.60 -0.85 -13.94
C LYS A 171 1.30 -1.63 -13.84
N ASP A 172 0.61 -1.74 -14.96
CA ASP A 172 -0.72 -2.34 -15.04
C ASP A 172 -1.67 -1.64 -14.04
N ASN A 173 -2.24 -2.39 -13.10
CA ASN A 173 -3.13 -1.92 -12.04
C ASN A 173 -2.41 -1.72 -10.69
N ILE A 174 -1.08 -1.65 -10.66
CA ILE A 174 -0.31 -1.50 -9.42
C ILE A 174 0.58 -0.26 -9.49
N ILE A 175 0.56 0.55 -8.42
CA ILE A 175 1.50 1.64 -8.21
C ILE A 175 2.58 1.16 -7.24
N TYR A 176 3.83 1.33 -7.65
CA TYR A 176 4.99 0.97 -6.87
C TYR A 176 5.77 2.19 -6.39
N PHE A 177 6.30 2.14 -5.17
CA PHE A 177 7.26 3.10 -4.65
C PHE A 177 8.68 2.57 -4.69
N GLN A 178 9.62 3.43 -5.05
CA GLN A 178 11.02 3.10 -5.01
C GLN A 178 11.49 3.00 -3.55
N SER A 179 12.03 1.84 -3.17
CA SER A 179 12.57 1.62 -1.84
C SER A 179 13.76 2.55 -1.56
N ILE A 180 13.69 3.21 -0.40
CA ILE A 180 14.72 4.11 0.12
C ILE A 180 15.93 3.31 0.61
N SER A 181 15.73 2.09 1.12
CA SER A 181 16.79 1.27 1.73
C SER A 181 17.74 0.64 0.69
N GLU A 182 17.26 0.31 -0.51
CA GLU A 182 18.05 -0.36 -1.56
C GLU A 182 18.51 0.58 -2.69
N LYS A 183 18.76 1.87 -2.40
CA LYS A 183 19.27 2.89 -3.34
C LYS A 183 18.66 2.78 -4.75
N GLY A 184 17.34 2.58 -4.81
CA GLY A 184 16.58 2.59 -6.04
C GLY A 184 16.59 1.33 -6.90
N LYS A 185 17.02 0.18 -6.36
CA LYS A 185 16.99 -1.11 -7.09
C LYS A 185 15.72 -1.92 -6.89
N TYR A 186 14.95 -1.63 -5.84
CA TYR A 186 13.74 -2.35 -5.48
C TYR A 186 12.54 -1.41 -5.42
N TYR A 187 11.40 -1.90 -5.88
CA TYR A 187 10.11 -1.21 -5.91
C TYR A 187 9.09 -2.03 -5.12
N THR A 188 8.46 -1.43 -4.12
CA THR A 188 7.42 -2.06 -3.28
C THR A 188 6.04 -1.66 -3.74
N ILE A 189 5.06 -2.54 -3.57
CA ILE A 189 3.66 -2.24 -3.86
C ILE A 189 3.21 -1.15 -2.88
N ALA A 190 2.65 -0.06 -3.40
CA ALA A 190 2.11 1.04 -2.60
C ALA A 190 0.59 1.11 -2.70
N PHE A 191 0.05 0.90 -3.91
CA PHE A 191 -1.38 0.95 -4.15
C PHE A 191 -1.82 0.00 -5.25
N TYR A 192 -3.09 -0.39 -5.20
CA TYR A 192 -3.81 -1.05 -6.28
C TYR A 192 -4.81 -0.08 -6.91
N VAL A 193 -4.79 -0.03 -8.23
CA VAL A 193 -5.73 0.75 -9.04
C VAL A 193 -6.89 -0.17 -9.39
N LEU A 194 -8.06 0.15 -8.86
CA LEU A 194 -9.32 -0.52 -9.13
C LEU A 194 -10.16 0.34 -10.07
N ASP A 195 -11.25 -0.22 -10.61
CA ASP A 195 -12.16 0.54 -11.49
C ASP A 195 -12.80 1.72 -10.75
N GLU A 196 -13.02 1.58 -9.45
CA GLU A 196 -13.65 2.60 -8.60
C GLU A 196 -12.65 3.63 -8.05
N GLY A 197 -11.34 3.32 -8.01
CA GLY A 197 -10.38 4.18 -7.32
C GLY A 197 -9.05 3.55 -6.94
N LEU A 198 -8.46 4.09 -5.88
CA LEU A 198 -7.15 3.71 -5.38
C LEU A 198 -7.26 3.04 -4.02
N PHE A 199 -6.77 1.80 -3.92
CA PHE A 199 -6.71 1.04 -2.67
C PHE A 199 -5.28 1.02 -2.11
N SER A 200 -5.13 1.37 -0.84
CA SER A 200 -3.87 1.31 -0.09
C SER A 200 -3.92 0.17 0.93
N PRO A 201 -3.08 -0.88 0.79
CA PRO A 201 -3.09 -2.02 1.70
C PRO A 201 -2.44 -1.67 3.05
N GLU A 202 -3.05 -2.12 4.14
CA GLU A 202 -2.55 -1.87 5.51
C GLU A 202 -2.35 -3.17 6.28
N LEU A 203 -3.38 -4.01 6.35
CA LEU A 203 -3.34 -5.31 7.03
C LEU A 203 -3.52 -6.45 6.04
N TYR A 204 -2.89 -7.58 6.33
CA TYR A 204 -2.93 -8.79 5.50
C TYR A 204 -3.54 -9.94 6.27
N LYS A 205 -4.39 -10.72 5.59
CA LYS A 205 -5.00 -11.92 6.17
C LYS A 205 -3.94 -12.98 6.42
N VAL A 206 -3.97 -13.58 7.61
CA VAL A 206 -3.16 -14.73 7.96
C VAL A 206 -3.81 -15.99 7.40
N GLU A 207 -3.04 -16.80 6.68
CA GLU A 207 -3.50 -18.14 6.27
C GLU A 207 -3.58 -19.05 7.51
N GLU A 208 -4.73 -19.70 7.70
CA GLU A 208 -4.94 -20.72 8.74
C GLU A 208 -4.34 -22.08 8.38
#